data_AF-A0AAN6JCH0-F1
#
_entry.id   AF-A0AAN6JCH0-F1
#
_cell.length_a   1.000
_cell.length_b   1.000
_cell.length_c   1.000
_cell.angle_alpha   90.00
_cell.angle_beta   90.00
_cell.angle_gamma   90.00
#
_symmetry.space_group_name_H-M   'P 1'
#
loop_
_entity.id
_entity.type
_entity.pdbx_description
1 polymer ?
#
loop_
_entity_poly.entity_id
_entity_poly.type
_entity_poly.pdbx_seq_one_letter_code
_entity_poly.pdbx_strand_id
1 'polypeptide(L)'
;MAGKSASINPLVLTGKAPDTTQHVQLHPLALLTISDYITRHTLRSQEGPIVGAVIGEQDGRSFTLEHAFECKLQELNGDVLVDGSWFAERLEQYRDVHKAPPLDLVAIFALGPVEGPQKVHLPMLKQVQQLTGNDSVMLLLFHGELVDHLQGGKLPISLYESVQEQEGAQVKFRELSFEVETGEAEMIGVDTVAKAGTAATAVQRADTAQTGESSKKATSSKGKGKAKDKDKEDDTETAGILSPEDDELIASLTAKANAIRMLNDRINLIRSYLTTLPPSYLTDANSTTPPPRDTTNHILLRNVNSLLSRVPLLAPQSPIVALSNGHEAASAIPSSAAPAPAPAPSPPSSGIHAAGAKERQDVHLTSLLAVLSRSVAEAQAMGSKFHIVSREKENKSRPAFGGGGRGGGGGGGGGVGGGRSLGGFGEEGLTGEVRGAP
;
A
#
# COMPACT_ATOMS: atom_id res chain seq x y z
N MET A 1 19.97 -6.40 16.30
CA MET A 1 19.87 -5.60 17.54
C MET A 1 20.91 -4.50 17.47
N ALA A 2 20.64 -3.42 16.72
CA ALA A 2 21.43 -2.20 16.86
C ALA A 2 20.99 -1.54 18.17
N GLY A 3 21.93 -1.38 19.09
CA GLY A 3 21.66 -1.03 20.48
C GLY A 3 21.07 0.37 20.62
N LYS A 4 19.86 0.46 21.19
CA LYS A 4 19.43 1.63 21.92
C LYS A 4 20.31 1.69 23.18
N SER A 5 21.53 2.20 23.08
CA SER A 5 22.29 2.60 24.27
C SER A 5 21.45 3.67 24.95
N ALA A 6 20.92 3.35 26.12
CA ALA A 6 20.06 4.24 26.90
C ALA A 6 20.89 5.39 27.49
N SER A 7 21.42 6.27 26.65
CA SER A 7 21.68 7.65 27.04
C SER A 7 20.30 8.25 27.33
N ILE A 8 20.00 8.45 28.61
CA ILE A 8 18.72 9.03 29.04
C ILE A 8 18.72 10.48 28.52
N ASN A 9 18.00 10.73 27.44
CA ASN A 9 17.84 12.08 26.91
C ASN A 9 17.05 12.90 27.93
N PRO A 10 17.64 13.97 28.52
CA PRO A 10 16.98 14.75 29.58
C PRO A 10 15.73 15.49 29.09
N LEU A 11 15.56 15.62 27.77
CA LEU A 11 14.41 16.23 27.15
C LEU A 11 13.23 15.26 26.96
N VAL A 12 13.44 13.95 27.16
CA VAL A 12 12.41 12.93 26.97
C VAL A 12 11.88 12.45 28.32
N LEU A 13 10.56 12.48 28.49
CA LEU A 13 9.89 11.95 29.66
C LEU A 13 10.03 10.42 29.72
N THR A 14 10.83 9.95 30.67
CA THR A 14 10.95 8.53 31.04
C THR A 14 10.00 8.24 32.20
N GLY A 15 8.70 8.19 31.93
CA GLY A 15 7.67 7.97 32.95
C GLY A 15 6.39 7.37 32.35
N LYS A 16 5.54 6.78 33.20
CA LYS A 16 4.25 6.18 32.80
C LYS A 16 3.47 7.16 31.91
N ALA A 17 3.06 6.67 30.74
CA ALA A 17 2.10 7.37 29.90
C ALA A 17 0.84 7.70 30.74
N PRO A 18 0.27 8.90 30.64
CA PRO A 18 -1.04 9.18 31.20
C PRO A 18 -2.07 8.22 30.59
N ASP A 19 -3.19 8.01 31.29
CA ASP A 19 -4.24 7.05 30.92
C ASP A 19 -4.86 7.28 29.52
N THR A 20 -4.52 8.36 28.83
CA THR A 20 -5.03 8.71 27.50
C THR A 20 -3.88 9.10 26.56
N THR A 21 -3.48 8.20 25.68
CA THR A 21 -2.49 8.42 24.63
C THR A 21 -3.14 8.97 23.36
N GLN A 22 -2.45 9.86 22.64
CA GLN A 22 -2.88 10.30 21.32
C GLN A 22 -2.79 9.13 20.33
N HIS A 23 -3.76 9.03 19.43
CA HIS A 23 -3.76 8.07 18.34
C HIS A 23 -3.26 8.77 17.08
N VAL A 24 -2.24 8.23 16.43
CA VAL A 24 -1.62 8.87 15.28
C VAL A 24 -1.57 7.91 14.10
N GLN A 25 -2.13 8.35 12.98
CA GLN A 25 -2.13 7.66 11.71
C GLN A 25 -1.24 8.43 10.73
N LEU A 26 -0.31 7.74 10.09
CA LEU A 26 0.67 8.33 9.19
C LEU A 26 0.46 7.78 7.79
N HIS A 27 0.17 8.67 6.84
CA HIS A 27 0.06 8.29 5.44
C HIS A 27 1.45 8.08 4.82
N PRO A 28 1.62 7.04 3.97
CA PRO A 28 2.87 6.80 3.26
C PRO A 28 3.32 7.98 2.41
N LEU A 29 2.39 8.75 1.85
CA LEU A 29 2.73 9.91 1.02
C LEU A 29 3.55 10.95 1.79
N ALA A 30 3.17 11.29 3.02
CA ALA A 30 3.93 12.19 3.87
C ALA A 30 5.37 11.69 4.08
N LEU A 31 5.55 10.39 4.35
CA LEU A 31 6.86 9.76 4.51
C LEU A 31 7.71 9.85 3.23
N LEU A 32 7.12 9.60 2.07
CA LEU A 32 7.80 9.69 0.79
C LEU A 32 8.24 11.13 0.50
N THR A 33 7.39 12.13 0.78
CA THR A 33 7.73 13.55 0.61
C THR A 33 8.84 13.99 1.56
N ILE A 34 8.82 13.55 2.83
CA ILE A 34 9.89 13.83 3.79
C ILE A 34 11.21 13.22 3.30
N SER A 35 11.18 11.96 2.88
CA SER A 35 12.36 11.26 2.36
C SER A 35 12.91 11.91 1.09
N ASP A 36 12.04 12.31 0.16
CA ASP A 36 12.41 13.03 -1.05
C ASP A 36 13.07 14.37 -0.71
N TYR A 37 12.48 15.15 0.20
CA TYR A 37 13.05 16.43 0.60
C TYR A 37 14.44 16.26 1.24
N ILE A 38 14.60 15.31 2.18
CA ILE A 38 15.91 15.00 2.79
C ILE A 38 16.93 14.62 1.71
N THR A 39 16.54 13.76 0.77
CA THR A 39 17.43 13.28 -0.30
C THR A 39 17.82 14.41 -1.25
N ARG A 40 16.85 15.24 -1.68
CA ARG A 40 17.11 16.40 -2.54
C ARG A 40 18.02 17.42 -1.86
N HIS A 41 17.76 17.73 -0.59
CA HIS A 41 18.57 18.67 0.18
C HIS A 41 20.02 18.18 0.31
N THR A 42 20.20 16.88 0.61
CA THR A 42 21.51 16.24 0.75
C THR A 42 22.27 16.20 -0.58
N LEU A 43 21.63 15.76 -1.67
CA LEU A 43 22.26 15.66 -3.00
C LEU A 43 22.62 17.03 -3.59
N ARG A 44 21.83 18.06 -3.27
CA ARG A 44 22.09 19.44 -3.72
C ARG A 44 23.12 20.17 -2.84
N SER A 45 23.59 19.53 -1.77
CA SER A 45 24.50 20.16 -0.79
C SER A 45 23.98 21.50 -0.29
N GLN A 46 22.67 21.58 -0.03
CA GLN A 46 22.07 22.78 0.52
C GLN A 46 22.56 22.99 1.96
N GLU A 47 22.86 24.23 2.31
CA GLU A 47 23.31 24.60 3.64
C GLU A 47 22.12 24.85 4.57
N GLY A 48 22.23 24.39 5.81
CA GLY A 48 21.21 24.58 6.85
C GLY A 48 20.55 23.29 7.33
N PRO A 49 19.80 23.35 8.44
CA PRO A 49 19.05 22.20 8.95
C PRO A 49 17.83 21.91 8.08
N ILE A 50 17.48 20.63 7.97
CA ILE A 50 16.28 20.20 7.24
C ILE A 50 15.09 20.29 8.18
N VAL A 51 14.14 21.16 7.84
CA VAL A 51 12.90 21.37 8.58
C VAL A 51 11.75 21.45 7.60
N GLY A 52 10.65 20.79 7.93
CA GLY A 52 9.39 20.96 7.20
C GLY A 52 8.19 20.72 8.09
N ALA A 53 7.01 20.91 7.55
CA ALA A 53 5.75 20.76 8.27
C ALA A 53 4.91 19.64 7.65
N VAL A 54 4.02 19.09 8.46
CA VAL A 54 3.06 18.06 8.10
C VAL A 54 1.67 18.55 8.46
N ILE A 55 0.78 18.51 7.47
CA ILE A 55 -0.64 18.81 7.62
C ILE A 55 -1.45 17.52 7.59
N GLY A 56 -2.60 17.57 8.23
CA GLY A 56 -3.53 16.47 8.30
C GLY A 56 -4.78 16.86 9.07
N GLU A 57 -5.56 15.86 9.44
CA GLU A 57 -6.79 16.02 10.20
C GLU A 57 -6.53 15.82 11.69
N GLN A 58 -7.21 16.62 12.51
CA GLN A 58 -7.23 16.46 13.95
C GLN A 58 -8.68 16.24 14.40
N ASP A 59 -9.04 14.99 14.70
CA ASP A 59 -10.31 14.64 15.34
C ASP A 59 -10.10 14.35 16.83
N GLY A 60 -10.18 15.41 17.63
CA GLY A 60 -9.96 15.37 19.07
C GLY A 60 -8.54 14.92 19.46
N ARG A 61 -8.38 13.61 19.67
CA ARG A 61 -7.08 12.97 20.03
C ARG A 61 -6.59 11.98 18.97
N SER A 62 -7.33 11.83 17.87
CA SER A 62 -6.86 11.12 16.68
C SER A 62 -6.28 12.14 15.72
N PHE A 63 -5.09 11.86 15.23
CA PHE A 63 -4.36 12.70 14.29
C PHE A 63 -4.04 11.89 13.05
N THR A 64 -4.35 12.42 11.87
CA THR A 64 -3.84 11.91 10.59
C THR A 64 -2.70 12.82 10.14
N LEU A 65 -1.65 12.23 9.58
CA LEU A 65 -0.52 12.94 8.98
C LEU A 65 -0.51 12.60 7.49
N GLU A 66 -1.00 13.51 6.65
CA GLU A 66 -1.35 13.24 5.25
C GLU A 66 -0.33 13.80 4.27
N HIS A 67 -0.03 15.10 4.41
CA HIS A 67 0.84 15.81 3.48
C HIS A 67 1.97 16.52 4.20
N ALA A 68 3.18 16.44 3.65
CA ALA A 68 4.34 17.14 4.16
C ALA A 68 4.82 18.20 3.17
N PHE A 69 5.43 19.27 3.66
CA PHE A 69 6.07 20.29 2.84
C PHE A 69 7.33 20.84 3.52
N GLU A 70 8.31 21.25 2.71
CA GLU A 70 9.56 21.87 3.16
C GLU A 70 9.32 23.26 3.74
N CYS A 71 10.00 23.63 4.82
CA CYS A 71 9.89 24.98 5.39
C CYS A 71 11.04 25.86 4.92
N LYS A 72 10.74 27.12 4.62
CA LYS A 72 11.78 28.12 4.39
C LYS A 72 12.35 28.59 5.73
N LEU A 73 13.67 28.52 5.84
CA LEU A 73 14.41 28.93 7.02
C LEU A 73 15.06 30.30 6.82
N GLN A 74 15.14 31.05 7.90
CA GLN A 74 15.83 32.34 7.99
C GLN A 74 16.77 32.33 9.19
N GLU A 75 18.00 32.77 8.97
CA GLU A 75 18.96 32.96 10.06
C GLU A 75 18.77 34.35 10.67
N LEU A 76 18.42 34.40 11.95
CA LEU A 76 18.25 35.64 12.70
C LEU A 76 19.10 35.56 13.97
N ASN A 77 20.07 36.47 14.11
CA ASN A 77 20.96 36.54 15.27
C ASN A 77 21.77 35.25 15.56
N GLY A 78 22.05 34.44 14.53
CA GLY A 78 22.77 33.17 14.65
C GLY A 78 21.89 31.96 15.02
N ASP A 79 20.59 32.17 15.21
CA ASP A 79 19.60 31.10 15.36
C ASP A 79 18.88 30.88 14.03
N VAL A 80 18.70 29.61 13.65
CA VAL A 80 17.94 29.22 12.46
C VAL A 80 16.46 29.08 12.83
N LEU A 81 15.63 29.96 12.27
CA LEU A 81 14.21 30.06 12.55
C LEU A 81 13.38 29.83 11.28
N VAL A 82 12.11 29.46 11.45
CA VAL A 82 11.17 29.35 10.34
C VAL A 82 10.73 30.75 9.90
N ASP A 83 10.75 31.04 8.59
CA ASP A 83 10.21 32.29 8.03
C ASP A 83 8.68 32.29 8.22
N GLY A 84 8.20 33.00 9.25
CA GLY A 84 6.79 32.99 9.65
C GLY A 84 5.85 33.56 8.59
N SER A 85 6.31 34.51 7.78
CA SER A 85 5.51 35.12 6.71
C SER A 85 5.27 34.14 5.57
N TRP A 86 6.36 33.50 5.12
CA TRP A 86 6.32 32.46 4.10
C TRP A 86 5.53 31.23 4.58
N PHE A 87 5.72 30.85 5.85
CA PHE A 87 5.05 29.70 6.44
C PHE A 87 3.53 29.90 6.52
N ALA A 88 3.06 31.06 6.97
CA ALA A 88 1.64 31.37 7.05
C ALA A 88 0.98 31.37 5.67
N GLU A 89 1.61 32.02 4.67
CA GLU A 89 1.14 32.01 3.29
C GLU A 89 1.08 30.58 2.72
N ARG A 90 2.13 29.79 2.96
CA ARG A 90 2.20 28.42 2.45
C ARG A 90 1.15 27.51 3.10
N LEU A 91 0.92 27.66 4.41
CA LEU A 91 -0.12 26.92 5.13
C LEU A 91 -1.52 27.28 4.60
N GLU A 92 -1.78 28.56 4.31
CA GLU A 92 -3.04 29.01 3.71
C GLU A 92 -3.25 28.42 2.31
N GLN A 93 -2.21 28.38 1.47
CA GLN A 93 -2.27 27.73 0.16
C GLN A 93 -2.65 26.25 0.26
N TYR A 94 -2.14 25.53 1.25
CA TYR A 94 -2.53 24.12 1.46
C TYR A 94 -3.98 24.00 1.96
N ARG A 95 -4.41 24.87 2.89
CA ARG A 95 -5.81 24.92 3.34
C ARG A 95 -6.78 25.19 2.18
N ASP A 96 -6.38 26.01 1.21
CA ASP A 96 -7.18 26.31 0.02
C ASP A 96 -7.33 25.12 -0.94
N VAL A 97 -6.31 24.27 -1.05
CA VAL A 97 -6.36 23.07 -1.88
C VAL A 97 -7.15 21.97 -1.17
N HIS A 98 -7.02 21.86 0.16
CA HIS A 98 -7.65 20.83 0.98
C HIS A 98 -8.83 21.37 1.78
N LYS A 99 -9.96 21.65 1.09
CA LYS A 99 -11.18 22.17 1.72
C LYS A 99 -12.09 21.10 2.32
N ALA A 100 -11.97 19.84 1.88
CA ALA A 100 -12.78 18.72 2.35
C ALA A 100 -12.02 17.39 2.18
N PRO A 101 -11.49 16.77 3.25
CA PRO A 101 -11.46 17.26 4.63
C PRO A 101 -10.55 18.50 4.80
N PRO A 102 -10.85 19.39 5.77
CA PRO A 102 -10.00 20.53 6.07
C PRO A 102 -8.73 20.05 6.77
N LEU A 103 -7.58 20.17 6.09
CA LEU A 103 -6.29 19.83 6.68
C LEU A 103 -5.65 21.06 7.31
N ASP A 104 -5.09 20.87 8.50
CA ASP A 104 -4.33 21.91 9.19
C ASP A 104 -2.98 21.37 9.68
N LEU A 105 -2.13 22.24 10.22
CA LEU A 105 -0.83 21.87 10.76
C LEU A 105 -0.97 20.91 11.95
N VAL A 106 -0.40 19.72 11.80
CA VAL A 106 -0.41 18.67 12.83
C VAL A 106 0.99 18.40 13.38
N ALA A 107 2.03 18.44 12.55
CA ALA A 107 3.39 18.17 12.99
C ALA A 107 4.44 19.03 12.28
N ILE A 108 5.59 19.17 12.92
CA ILE A 108 6.82 19.63 12.28
C ILE A 108 7.79 18.44 12.19
N PHE A 109 8.50 18.31 11.08
CA PHE A 109 9.52 17.28 10.91
C PHE A 109 10.92 17.87 10.80
N ALA A 110 11.90 17.16 11.36
CA ALA A 110 13.31 17.51 11.30
C ALA A 110 14.20 16.26 11.32
N LEU A 111 15.49 16.43 11.00
CA LEU A 111 16.50 15.39 11.23
C LEU A 111 16.93 15.36 12.70
N GLY A 112 17.15 14.16 13.24
CA GLY A 112 17.64 13.99 14.60
C GLY A 112 18.28 12.61 14.86
N PRO A 113 19.11 12.50 15.90
CA PRO A 113 19.73 11.23 16.29
C PRO A 113 18.70 10.25 16.85
N VAL A 114 19.04 8.96 16.89
CA VAL A 114 18.18 7.89 17.47
C VAL A 114 17.93 8.09 18.97
N GLU A 115 18.79 8.87 19.64
CA GLU A 115 18.66 9.25 21.05
C GLU A 115 17.49 10.22 21.32
N GLY A 116 16.85 10.74 20.26
CA GLY A 116 15.66 11.58 20.35
C GLY A 116 15.94 13.08 20.19
N PRO A 117 15.00 13.94 20.60
CA PRO A 117 15.04 15.36 20.31
C PRO A 117 16.22 16.07 20.99
N GLN A 118 16.86 16.98 20.25
CA GLN A 118 17.87 17.91 20.74
C GLN A 118 17.25 19.24 21.22
N LYS A 119 18.04 20.03 21.95
CA LYS A 119 17.62 21.35 22.48
C LYS A 119 17.16 22.33 21.40
N VAL A 120 17.65 22.19 20.17
CA VAL A 120 17.30 23.06 19.03
C VAL A 120 15.84 22.88 18.57
N HIS A 121 15.25 21.69 18.76
CA HIS A 121 13.89 21.45 18.28
C HIS A 121 12.82 22.11 19.15
N LEU A 122 13.11 22.41 20.42
CA LEU A 122 12.13 22.99 21.34
C LEU A 122 11.82 24.46 20.99
N PRO A 123 12.80 25.36 20.77
CA PRO A 123 12.52 26.71 20.27
C PRO A 123 11.78 26.70 18.93
N MET A 124 12.19 25.82 18.01
CA MET A 124 11.55 25.67 16.69
C MET A 124 10.08 25.27 16.82
N LEU A 125 9.77 24.26 17.64
CA LEU A 125 8.40 23.82 17.89
C LEU A 125 7.57 24.95 18.52
N LYS A 126 8.11 25.63 19.54
CA LYS A 126 7.42 26.76 20.19
C LYS A 126 7.13 27.90 19.23
N GLN A 127 8.06 28.22 18.33
CA GLN A 127 7.86 29.24 17.31
C GLN A 127 6.66 28.89 16.43
N VAL A 128 6.59 27.66 15.94
CA VAL A 128 5.50 27.19 15.08
C VAL A 128 4.15 27.14 15.83
N GLN A 129 4.14 26.66 17.08
CA GLN A 129 2.96 26.69 17.93
C GLN A 129 2.42 28.12 18.11
N GLN A 130 3.31 29.10 18.32
CA GLN A 130 2.92 30.51 18.42
C GLN A 130 2.39 31.11 17.12
N LEU A 131 2.99 30.74 15.97
CA LEU A 131 2.57 31.23 14.66
C LEU A 131 1.18 30.70 14.26
N THR A 132 0.90 29.43 14.56
CA THR A 132 -0.36 28.79 14.17
C THR A 132 -1.44 28.88 15.25
N GLY A 133 -1.08 29.19 16.50
CA GLY A 133 -1.99 29.14 17.65
C GLY A 133 -2.45 27.73 18.01
N ASN A 134 -1.72 26.70 17.54
CA ASN A 134 -1.99 25.29 17.82
C ASN A 134 -0.91 24.74 18.75
N ASP A 135 -1.29 24.45 20.00
CA ASP A 135 -0.38 23.86 20.99
C ASP A 135 -0.19 22.34 20.80
N SER A 136 -1.04 21.70 20.00
CA SER A 136 -1.02 20.25 19.77
C SER A 136 -0.05 19.81 18.66
N VAL A 137 0.77 20.71 18.13
CA VAL A 137 1.75 20.39 17.08
C VAL A 137 2.78 19.40 17.58
N MET A 138 2.95 18.32 16.82
CA MET A 138 3.85 17.21 17.13
C MET A 138 5.24 17.42 16.52
N LEU A 139 6.25 16.73 17.02
CA LEU A 139 7.60 16.70 16.45
C LEU A 139 7.90 15.32 15.87
N LEU A 140 8.07 15.24 14.56
CA LEU A 140 8.53 14.07 13.82
C LEU A 140 10.04 14.15 13.61
N LEU A 141 10.79 13.17 14.11
CA LEU A 141 12.22 13.07 13.87
C LEU A 141 12.51 11.95 12.88
N PHE A 142 13.27 12.28 11.84
CA PHE A 142 13.82 11.31 10.92
C PHE A 142 15.27 10.99 11.28
N HIS A 143 15.59 9.71 11.37
CA HIS A 143 16.87 9.18 11.82
C HIS A 143 17.68 8.65 10.63
N GLY A 144 18.54 9.50 10.06
CA GLY A 144 19.39 9.13 8.92
C GLY A 144 20.27 7.89 9.18
N GLU A 145 20.76 7.72 10.41
CA GLU A 145 21.60 6.59 10.83
C GLU A 145 20.92 5.22 10.70
N LEU A 146 19.58 5.19 10.76
CA LEU A 146 18.83 3.94 10.67
C LEU A 146 18.56 3.49 9.23
N VAL A 147 18.74 4.38 8.25
CA VAL A 147 18.42 4.12 6.83
C VAL A 147 19.29 2.99 6.26
N ASP A 148 20.56 2.93 6.62
CA ASP A 148 21.51 1.90 6.14
C ASP A 148 21.33 0.54 6.85
N HIS A 149 20.58 0.52 7.95
CA HIS A 149 20.43 -0.65 8.83
C HIS A 149 18.96 -1.02 9.08
N LEU A 150 18.07 -0.72 8.13
CA LEU A 150 16.65 -1.07 8.18
C LEU A 150 16.45 -2.60 8.17
N GLN A 151 16.62 -3.24 9.32
CA GLN A 151 16.33 -4.66 9.54
C GLN A 151 15.03 -4.80 10.34
N GLY A 152 14.06 -5.56 9.81
CA GLY A 152 12.86 -5.95 10.54
C GLY A 152 11.64 -5.01 10.42
N GLY A 153 11.60 -4.18 9.37
CA GLY A 153 10.42 -3.39 9.01
C GLY A 153 10.08 -2.26 9.98
N LYS A 154 11.07 -1.73 10.71
CA LYS A 154 10.91 -0.51 11.51
C LYS A 154 11.25 0.69 10.65
N LEU A 155 10.38 1.69 10.64
CA LEU A 155 10.63 2.94 9.94
C LEU A 155 11.65 3.78 10.74
N PRO A 156 12.53 4.54 10.07
CA PRO A 156 13.56 5.36 10.70
C PRO A 156 12.99 6.69 11.23
N ILE A 157 11.82 6.63 11.87
CA ILE A 157 11.12 7.80 12.38
C ILE A 157 10.68 7.61 13.83
N SER A 158 10.65 8.71 14.57
CA SER A 158 10.07 8.77 15.91
C SER A 158 9.19 10.01 16.02
N LEU A 159 8.06 9.88 16.72
CA LEU A 159 7.11 10.97 16.90
C LEU A 159 7.06 11.38 18.37
N TYR A 160 7.00 12.68 18.63
CA TYR A 160 6.98 13.23 19.97
C TYR A 160 5.88 14.30 20.15
N GLU A 161 5.18 14.27 21.27
CA GLU A 161 4.37 15.39 21.74
C GLU A 161 5.14 16.25 22.75
N SER A 162 4.82 17.54 22.80
CA SER A 162 5.33 18.44 23.83
C SER A 162 4.42 18.42 25.06
N VAL A 163 4.99 18.17 26.24
CA VAL A 163 4.27 18.11 27.52
C VAL A 163 4.90 19.10 28.48
N GLN A 164 4.07 19.98 29.04
CA GLN A 164 4.50 20.95 30.05
C GLN A 164 4.42 20.32 31.45
N GLU A 165 5.56 20.28 32.15
CA GLU A 165 5.62 19.76 33.51
C GLU A 165 5.14 20.82 34.51
N GLN A 166 4.11 20.49 35.32
CA GLN A 166 3.46 21.42 36.26
C GLN A 166 4.40 21.94 37.36
N GLU A 167 5.49 21.23 37.67
CA GLU A 167 6.41 21.57 38.77
C GLU A 167 7.60 22.45 38.37
N GLY A 168 7.81 22.76 37.08
CA GLY A 168 9.04 23.46 36.66
C GLY A 168 8.98 24.33 35.40
N ALA A 169 7.80 24.50 34.77
CA ALA A 169 7.63 25.24 33.51
C ALA A 169 8.55 24.79 32.36
N GLN A 170 9.18 23.62 32.47
CA GLN A 170 10.00 23.03 31.41
C GLN A 170 9.11 22.17 30.51
N VAL A 171 9.23 22.40 29.20
CA VAL A 171 8.58 21.58 28.17
C VAL A 171 9.49 20.40 27.87
N LYS A 172 8.97 19.19 28.04
CA LYS A 172 9.65 17.94 27.71
C LYS A 172 8.89 17.22 26.60
N PHE A 173 9.57 16.33 25.90
CA PHE A 173 9.00 15.52 24.85
C PHE A 173 8.54 14.16 25.38
N ARG A 174 7.42 13.67 24.88
CA ARG A 174 6.97 12.29 25.09
C ARG A 174 6.89 11.57 23.76
N GLU A 175 7.50 10.40 23.68
CA GLU A 175 7.45 9.53 22.49
C GLU A 175 6.03 8.98 22.30
N LEU A 176 5.53 9.04 21.07
CA LEU A 176 4.21 8.57 20.68
C LEU A 176 4.30 7.39 19.72
N SER A 177 3.38 6.44 19.89
CA SER A 177 3.16 5.36 18.92
C SER A 177 2.34 5.88 17.74
N PHE A 178 2.72 5.47 16.54
CA PHE A 178 1.98 5.75 15.32
C PHE A 178 1.64 4.45 14.60
N GLU A 179 0.57 4.49 13.83
CA GLU A 179 0.17 3.47 12.87
C GLU A 179 0.32 4.03 11.45
N VAL A 180 0.70 3.20 10.49
CA VAL A 180 0.74 3.62 9.09
C VAL A 180 -0.63 3.33 8.49
N GLU A 181 -1.39 4.38 8.19
CA GLU A 181 -2.68 4.25 7.53
C GLU A 181 -2.46 4.36 6.03
N THR A 182 -2.89 3.34 5.30
CA THR A 182 -2.83 3.31 3.83
C THR A 182 -4.24 3.25 3.29
N GLY A 183 -4.65 4.26 2.52
CA GLY A 183 -5.83 4.13 1.67
C GLY A 183 -5.64 3.03 0.63
N GLU A 184 -6.72 2.52 0.01
CA GLU A 184 -6.62 1.46 -0.99
C GLU A 184 -5.72 1.86 -2.18
N ALA A 185 -5.91 3.07 -2.70
CA ALA A 185 -5.08 3.60 -3.78
C ALA A 185 -3.62 3.77 -3.36
N GLU A 186 -3.35 4.24 -2.13
CA GLU A 186 -1.99 4.38 -1.62
C GLU A 186 -1.32 3.01 -1.41
N MET A 187 -2.06 2.03 -0.89
CA MET A 187 -1.57 0.67 -0.70
C MET A 187 -1.12 0.07 -2.04
N ILE A 188 -1.94 0.20 -3.09
CA ILE A 188 -1.61 -0.29 -4.44
C ILE A 188 -0.39 0.47 -4.99
N GLY A 189 -0.37 1.80 -4.84
CA GLY A 189 0.74 2.63 -5.32
C GLY A 189 2.07 2.26 -4.64
N VAL A 190 2.07 2.14 -3.31
CA VAL A 190 3.25 1.79 -2.52
C VAL A 190 3.71 0.36 -2.83
N ASP A 191 2.80 -0.61 -2.94
CA ASP A 191 3.16 -1.99 -3.30
C ASP A 191 3.80 -2.07 -4.70
N THR A 192 3.26 -1.32 -5.66
CA THR A 192 3.83 -1.24 -7.02
C THR A 192 5.23 -0.65 -7.01
N VAL A 193 5.45 0.46 -6.30
CA VAL A 193 6.76 1.11 -6.18
C VAL A 193 7.75 0.22 -5.42
N ALA A 194 7.31 -0.44 -4.34
CA ALA A 194 8.16 -1.36 -3.58
C ALA A 194 8.62 -2.54 -4.44
N LYS A 195 7.72 -3.13 -5.24
CA LYS A 195 8.05 -4.20 -6.19
C LYS A 195 9.01 -3.71 -7.28
N ALA A 196 8.73 -2.56 -7.91
CA ALA A 196 9.61 -1.98 -8.92
C ALA A 196 11.03 -1.68 -8.37
N GLY A 197 11.12 -1.18 -7.14
CA GLY A 197 12.39 -0.93 -6.46
C GLY A 197 13.20 -2.22 -6.23
N THR A 198 12.55 -3.32 -5.85
CA THR A 198 13.22 -4.62 -5.69
C THR A 198 13.73 -5.21 -7.01
N ALA A 199 12.98 -5.06 -8.11
CA ALA A 199 13.41 -5.49 -9.43
C ALA A 199 14.64 -4.67 -9.90
N ALA A 200 14.63 -3.35 -9.73
CA ALA A 200 15.75 -2.48 -10.11
C ALA A 200 17.03 -2.76 -9.30
N THR A 201 16.91 -3.02 -7.99
CA THR A 201 18.08 -3.42 -7.17
C THR A 201 18.58 -4.84 -7.46
N ALA A 202 17.72 -5.75 -7.90
CA ALA A 202 18.13 -7.08 -8.34
C ALA A 202 18.99 -7.03 -9.61
N VAL A 203 18.65 -6.16 -10.57
CA VAL A 203 19.44 -5.97 -11.80
C VAL A 203 20.81 -5.34 -11.50
N GLN A 204 20.88 -4.34 -10.62
CA GLN A 204 22.17 -3.73 -10.24
C GLN A 204 23.10 -4.70 -9.50
N ARG A 205 22.57 -5.62 -8.69
CA ARG A 205 23.39 -6.66 -8.04
C ARG A 205 23.95 -7.70 -9.00
N ALA A 206 23.30 -7.93 -10.14
CA ALA A 206 23.83 -8.81 -11.19
C ALA A 206 25.04 -8.19 -11.91
N ASP A 207 25.00 -6.89 -12.20
CA ASP A 207 26.11 -6.16 -12.84
C ASP A 207 27.32 -5.95 -11.91
N THR A 208 27.10 -5.88 -10.59
CA THR A 208 28.18 -5.69 -9.61
C THR A 208 28.88 -7.01 -9.22
N ALA A 209 28.34 -8.18 -9.60
CA ALA A 209 28.95 -9.49 -9.34
C ALA A 209 29.92 -9.95 -10.45
N GLN A 210 30.07 -9.20 -11.54
CA GLN A 210 31.00 -9.50 -12.63
C GLN A 210 32.00 -8.36 -12.89
N THR A 211 32.62 -7.79 -11.85
CA THR A 211 33.84 -6.98 -12.04
C THR A 211 34.86 -7.25 -10.93
N GLY A 212 35.43 -8.46 -10.98
CA GLY A 212 36.62 -8.83 -10.23
C GLY A 212 37.58 -9.61 -11.15
N GLU A 213 38.75 -9.01 -11.41
CA GLU A 213 39.93 -9.54 -12.10
C GLU A 213 39.86 -9.80 -13.62
N SER A 214 40.43 -8.87 -14.39
CA SER A 214 41.72 -9.10 -15.07
C SER A 214 42.17 -7.87 -15.88
N SER A 215 43.20 -7.20 -15.38
CA SER A 215 43.97 -6.18 -16.08
C SER A 215 44.92 -6.82 -17.10
N LYS A 216 44.89 -6.42 -18.38
CA LYS A 216 46.07 -6.38 -19.28
C LYS A 216 45.81 -5.60 -20.60
N LYS A 217 46.31 -4.36 -20.60
CA LYS A 217 47.14 -3.67 -21.61
C LYS A 217 46.90 -3.91 -23.13
N ALA A 218 46.30 -2.88 -23.74
CA ALA A 218 46.76 -2.09 -24.90
C ALA A 218 46.68 -2.57 -26.37
N THR A 219 46.35 -1.55 -27.19
CA THR A 219 46.68 -1.26 -28.60
C THR A 219 45.70 -1.60 -29.71
N SER A 220 45.51 -0.57 -30.54
CA SER A 220 44.74 -0.39 -31.76
C SER A 220 45.15 -1.31 -32.92
N SER A 221 44.17 -1.80 -33.71
CA SER A 221 44.23 -1.74 -35.18
C SER A 221 42.93 -2.23 -35.85
N LYS A 222 42.29 -1.30 -36.56
CA LYS A 222 41.59 -1.42 -37.85
C LYS A 222 41.79 -2.75 -38.60
N GLY A 223 40.70 -3.47 -38.90
CA GLY A 223 40.73 -4.67 -39.76
C GLY A 223 39.34 -5.16 -40.16
N LYS A 224 39.06 -5.10 -41.46
CA LYS A 224 37.83 -5.44 -42.18
C LYS A 224 37.77 -6.96 -42.44
N GLY A 225 36.66 -7.64 -42.13
CA GLY A 225 36.49 -9.08 -42.43
C GLY A 225 35.04 -9.53 -42.29
N LYS A 226 34.56 -10.30 -43.26
CA LYS A 226 33.17 -10.64 -43.56
C LYS A 226 32.92 -12.14 -43.30
N ALA A 227 31.65 -12.51 -43.01
CA ALA A 227 31.09 -13.87 -42.83
C ALA A 227 31.44 -14.54 -41.48
N LYS A 228 30.55 -15.23 -40.78
CA LYS A 228 29.49 -16.14 -41.24
C LYS A 228 28.47 -16.39 -40.12
N ASP A 229 27.22 -16.49 -40.52
CA ASP A 229 26.05 -17.01 -39.82
C ASP A 229 26.35 -18.19 -38.87
N LYS A 230 25.88 -18.08 -37.63
CA LYS A 230 25.52 -19.20 -36.76
C LYS A 230 24.39 -18.74 -35.84
N ASP A 231 23.20 -19.22 -36.17
CA ASP A 231 22.04 -19.29 -35.30
C ASP A 231 22.47 -19.73 -33.90
N LYS A 232 22.33 -18.81 -32.95
CA LYS A 232 22.12 -19.16 -31.55
C LYS A 232 20.66 -18.86 -31.29
N GLU A 233 19.93 -19.93 -31.01
CA GLU A 233 18.59 -19.88 -30.45
C GLU A 233 18.59 -18.87 -29.31
N ASP A 234 17.77 -17.84 -29.52
CA ASP A 234 17.48 -16.80 -28.57
C ASP A 234 16.54 -17.42 -27.53
N ASP A 235 17.11 -18.00 -26.47
CA ASP A 235 16.39 -18.38 -25.24
C ASP A 235 16.05 -17.11 -24.44
N THR A 236 15.48 -16.11 -25.13
CA THR A 236 14.94 -14.91 -24.50
C THR A 236 13.51 -15.23 -24.06
N GLU A 237 13.46 -15.74 -22.83
CA GLU A 237 12.48 -15.36 -21.81
C GLU A 237 11.01 -15.30 -22.25
N THR A 238 10.27 -16.36 -21.90
CA THR A 238 8.82 -16.44 -21.84
C THR A 238 8.19 -15.49 -20.79
N ALA A 239 8.66 -14.24 -20.70
CA ALA A 239 8.21 -13.25 -19.72
C ALA A 239 6.92 -12.51 -20.13
N GLY A 240 6.29 -12.89 -21.24
CA GLY A 240 5.09 -12.23 -21.79
C GLY A 240 3.92 -13.17 -22.07
N ILE A 241 3.73 -14.22 -21.27
CA ILE A 241 2.63 -15.20 -21.44
C ILE A 241 1.51 -15.03 -20.38
N LEU A 242 1.67 -14.12 -19.42
CA LEU A 242 0.65 -13.89 -18.40
C LEU A 242 -0.29 -12.77 -18.85
N SER A 243 -1.60 -13.02 -18.71
CA SER A 243 -2.59 -11.97 -18.84
C SER A 243 -2.33 -10.92 -17.76
N PRO A 244 -2.61 -9.63 -18.00
CA PRO A 244 -2.55 -8.62 -16.93
C PRO A 244 -3.36 -9.03 -15.68
N GLU A 245 -4.44 -9.80 -15.85
CA GLU A 245 -5.22 -10.37 -14.75
C GLU A 245 -4.43 -11.41 -13.93
N ASP A 246 -3.59 -12.22 -14.58
CA ASP A 246 -2.74 -13.23 -13.92
C ASP A 246 -1.59 -12.56 -13.16
N ASP A 247 -1.02 -11.49 -13.72
CA ASP A 247 0.03 -10.69 -13.06
C ASP A 247 -0.52 -10.00 -11.79
N GLU A 248 -1.73 -9.45 -11.85
CA GLU A 248 -2.43 -8.91 -10.68
C GLU A 248 -2.71 -9.99 -9.62
N LEU A 249 -3.15 -11.18 -10.04
CA LEU A 249 -3.37 -12.31 -9.14
C LEU A 249 -2.06 -12.71 -8.44
N ILE A 250 -0.97 -12.88 -9.20
CA ILE A 250 0.35 -13.22 -8.66
C ILE A 250 0.84 -12.13 -7.70
N ALA A 251 0.67 -10.86 -8.06
CA ALA A 251 0.99 -9.73 -7.22
C ALA A 251 0.23 -9.77 -5.88
N SER A 252 -1.07 -10.05 -5.91
CA SER A 252 -1.91 -10.15 -4.72
C SER A 252 -1.55 -11.36 -3.84
N LEU A 253 -1.28 -12.52 -4.45
CA LEU A 253 -0.88 -13.75 -3.76
C LEU A 253 0.50 -13.60 -3.11
N THR A 254 1.43 -12.93 -3.79
CA THR A 254 2.77 -12.65 -3.27
C THR A 254 2.71 -11.70 -2.07
N ALA A 255 1.89 -10.65 -2.14
CA ALA A 255 1.66 -9.75 -1.00
C ALA A 255 1.07 -10.51 0.20
N LYS A 256 0.04 -11.34 -0.02
CA LYS A 256 -0.54 -12.21 1.02
C LYS A 256 0.48 -13.17 1.61
N ALA A 257 1.31 -13.80 0.78
CA ALA A 257 2.35 -14.72 1.24
C ALA A 257 3.41 -14.01 2.11
N ASN A 258 3.83 -12.80 1.72
CA ASN A 258 4.76 -12.00 2.50
C ASN A 258 4.16 -11.57 3.84
N ALA A 259 2.88 -11.17 3.86
CA ALA A 259 2.18 -10.85 5.11
C ALA A 259 2.10 -12.05 6.05
N ILE A 260 1.81 -13.25 5.53
CA ILE A 260 1.80 -14.50 6.31
C ILE A 260 3.20 -14.82 6.85
N ARG A 261 4.25 -14.66 6.04
CA ARG A 261 5.64 -14.86 6.49
C ARG A 261 6.01 -13.90 7.61
N MET A 262 5.71 -12.61 7.47
CA MET A 262 5.94 -11.60 8.52
C MET A 262 5.18 -11.94 9.81
N LEU A 263 3.93 -12.36 9.70
CA LEU A 263 3.14 -12.80 10.85
C LEU A 263 3.79 -14.00 11.54
N ASN A 264 4.23 -15.00 10.78
CA ASN A 264 4.92 -16.18 11.31
C ASN A 264 6.22 -15.80 12.03
N ASP A 265 7.02 -14.90 11.45
CA ASP A 265 8.25 -14.41 12.08
C ASP A 265 7.99 -13.70 13.40
N ARG A 266 6.91 -12.89 13.47
CA ARG A 266 6.47 -12.24 14.71
C ARG A 266 5.99 -13.26 15.75
N ILE A 267 5.23 -14.28 15.35
CA ILE A 267 4.80 -15.36 16.25
C ILE A 267 6.01 -16.14 16.79
N ASN A 268 7.00 -16.43 15.94
CA ASN A 268 8.23 -17.09 16.35
C ASN A 268 9.05 -16.24 17.32
N LEU A 269 9.06 -14.91 17.14
CA LEU A 269 9.69 -13.99 18.08
C LEU A 269 9.00 -14.04 19.46
N ILE A 270 7.65 -14.03 19.49
CA ILE A 270 6.88 -14.18 20.73
C ILE A 270 7.18 -15.54 21.37
N ARG A 271 7.22 -16.62 20.59
CA ARG A 271 7.56 -17.96 21.09
C ARG A 271 8.96 -18.00 21.70
N SER A 272 9.95 -17.44 20.99
CA SER A 272 11.33 -17.33 21.47
C SER A 272 11.40 -16.56 22.79
N TYR A 273 10.70 -15.42 22.89
CA TYR A 273 10.59 -14.66 24.13
C TYR A 273 9.95 -15.47 25.26
N LEU A 274 8.91 -16.25 24.99
CA LEU A 274 8.28 -17.09 26.01
C LEU A 274 9.19 -18.24 26.47
N THR A 275 10.01 -18.80 25.57
CA THR A 275 10.96 -19.87 25.91
C THR A 275 12.17 -19.39 26.71
N THR A 276 12.53 -18.11 26.63
CA THR A 276 13.63 -17.53 27.42
C THR A 276 13.20 -17.11 28.83
N LEU A 277 11.90 -17.12 29.13
CA LEU A 277 11.40 -16.80 30.46
C LEU A 277 11.70 -17.94 31.45
N PRO A 278 12.04 -17.61 32.71
CA PRO A 278 12.26 -18.61 33.75
C PRO A 278 11.02 -19.51 33.95
N PRO A 279 11.20 -20.81 34.26
CA PRO A 279 10.09 -21.69 34.59
C PRO A 279 9.31 -21.12 35.79
N SER A 280 8.06 -20.77 35.53
CA SER A 280 7.17 -20.20 36.53
C SER A 280 6.48 -21.31 37.34
N TYR A 281 6.04 -21.00 38.56
CA TYR A 281 5.21 -21.87 39.40
C TYR A 281 3.94 -22.39 38.69
N LEU A 282 3.48 -21.73 37.62
CA LEU A 282 2.31 -22.16 36.84
C LEU A 282 2.59 -23.29 35.85
N THR A 283 3.86 -23.50 35.49
CA THR A 283 4.30 -24.55 34.56
C THR A 283 4.90 -25.76 35.27
N ASP A 284 5.38 -25.60 36.50
CA ASP A 284 5.98 -26.67 37.28
C ASP A 284 5.55 -26.56 38.76
N ALA A 285 4.72 -27.49 39.22
CA ALA A 285 4.09 -27.46 40.55
C ALA A 285 5.10 -27.54 41.71
N ASN A 286 6.36 -27.88 41.41
CA ASN A 286 7.45 -27.99 42.39
C ASN A 286 8.32 -26.72 42.50
N SER A 287 8.12 -25.72 41.63
CA SER A 287 8.91 -24.48 41.65
C SER A 287 8.28 -23.44 42.60
N THR A 288 8.84 -23.31 43.80
CA THR A 288 8.33 -22.39 44.85
C THR A 288 8.95 -20.99 44.78
N THR A 289 9.87 -20.73 43.84
CA THR A 289 10.56 -19.45 43.71
C THR A 289 9.74 -18.47 42.86
N PRO A 290 9.31 -17.32 43.40
CA PRO A 290 8.65 -16.30 42.60
C PRO A 290 9.61 -15.79 41.51
N PRO A 291 9.14 -15.58 40.27
CA PRO A 291 9.99 -15.06 39.21
C PRO A 291 10.57 -13.70 39.61
N PRO A 292 11.84 -13.40 39.29
CA PRO A 292 12.43 -12.09 39.58
C PRO A 292 11.59 -10.99 38.94
N ARG A 293 11.12 -10.04 39.76
CA ARG A 293 10.25 -8.92 39.30
C ARG A 293 10.95 -7.99 38.32
N ASP A 294 12.29 -7.98 38.31
CA ASP A 294 13.10 -7.09 37.47
C ASP A 294 13.31 -7.62 36.04
N THR A 295 13.09 -8.91 35.78
CA THR A 295 13.28 -9.52 34.44
C THR A 295 11.97 -9.88 33.73
N THR A 296 10.85 -9.93 34.46
CA THR A 296 9.57 -10.41 33.92
C THR A 296 8.61 -9.25 33.65
N ASN A 297 8.36 -8.96 32.37
CA ASN A 297 7.38 -7.93 31.99
C ASN A 297 5.95 -8.50 31.99
N HIS A 298 5.25 -8.34 33.11
CA HIS A 298 3.87 -8.82 33.27
C HIS A 298 2.85 -8.15 32.34
N ILE A 299 3.13 -6.93 31.86
CA ILE A 299 2.26 -6.22 30.91
C ILE A 299 2.28 -6.95 29.56
N LEU A 300 3.46 -7.32 29.08
CA LEU A 300 3.62 -8.08 27.84
C LEU A 300 2.95 -9.46 27.93
N LEU A 301 3.13 -10.18 29.04
CA LEU A 301 2.49 -11.47 29.26
C LEU A 301 0.96 -11.39 29.27
N ARG A 302 0.41 -10.36 29.92
CA ARG A 302 -1.03 -10.09 29.89
C ARG A 302 -1.53 -9.82 28.48
N ASN A 303 -0.78 -9.03 27.70
CA ASN A 303 -1.14 -8.73 26.31
C ASN A 303 -1.11 -9.99 25.43
N VAL A 304 -0.11 -10.87 25.62
CA VAL A 304 -0.05 -12.18 24.93
C VAL A 304 -1.24 -13.07 25.31
N ASN A 305 -1.61 -13.13 26.60
CA ASN A 305 -2.77 -13.89 27.03
C ASN A 305 -4.08 -13.35 26.43
N SER A 306 -4.22 -12.01 26.37
CA SER A 306 -5.34 -11.35 25.70
C SER A 306 -5.41 -11.71 24.22
N LEU A 307 -4.27 -11.69 23.51
CA LEU A 307 -4.17 -12.11 22.11
C LEU A 307 -4.71 -13.53 21.93
N LEU A 308 -4.22 -14.49 22.72
CA LEU A 308 -4.62 -15.90 22.64
C LEU A 308 -6.12 -16.10 22.88
N SER A 309 -6.71 -15.34 23.80
CA SER A 309 -8.16 -15.40 24.05
C SER A 309 -9.02 -14.89 22.89
N ARG A 310 -8.46 -14.02 22.03
CA ARG A 310 -9.17 -13.38 20.92
C ARG A 310 -9.00 -14.12 19.59
N VAL A 311 -7.94 -14.90 19.39
CA VAL A 311 -7.73 -15.67 18.14
C VAL A 311 -8.94 -16.56 17.76
N PRO A 312 -9.57 -17.31 18.70
CA PRO A 312 -10.73 -18.14 18.37
C PRO A 312 -11.97 -17.36 17.92
N LEU A 313 -12.05 -16.06 18.24
CA LEU A 313 -13.18 -15.20 17.83
C LEU A 313 -13.06 -14.76 16.36
N LEU A 314 -11.86 -14.83 15.78
CA LEU A 314 -11.60 -14.47 14.37
C LEU A 314 -11.63 -15.68 13.44
N ALA A 315 -11.49 -16.90 13.95
CA ALA A 315 -11.47 -18.10 13.12
C ALA A 315 -12.90 -18.46 12.65
N PRO A 316 -13.15 -18.56 11.33
CA PRO A 316 -14.43 -19.05 10.83
C PRO A 316 -14.59 -20.52 11.24
N GLN A 317 -15.62 -20.86 12.01
CA GLN A 317 -16.04 -22.25 12.14
C GLN A 317 -16.53 -22.69 10.77
N SER A 318 -15.90 -23.71 10.20
CA SER A 318 -16.31 -24.32 8.94
C SER A 318 -17.68 -24.98 9.14
N PRO A 319 -18.76 -24.50 8.49
CA PRO A 319 -20.00 -25.27 8.49
C PRO A 319 -19.77 -26.52 7.65
N ILE A 320 -20.01 -27.68 8.25
CA ILE A 320 -20.12 -28.96 7.56
C ILE A 320 -21.30 -28.81 6.60
N VAL A 321 -21.02 -28.65 5.30
CA VAL A 321 -22.04 -28.68 4.26
C VAL A 321 -22.53 -30.12 4.14
N ALA A 322 -23.59 -30.45 4.88
CA ALA A 322 -24.37 -31.65 4.61
C ALA A 322 -25.15 -31.41 3.30
N LEU A 323 -24.65 -31.97 2.21
CA LEU A 323 -25.37 -32.05 0.94
C LEU A 323 -26.60 -32.94 1.12
N SER A 324 -27.76 -32.35 1.42
CA SER A 324 -29.04 -33.07 1.46
C SER A 324 -29.56 -33.26 0.03
N ASN A 325 -29.07 -34.29 -0.66
CA ASN A 325 -29.80 -34.84 -1.80
C ASN A 325 -30.84 -35.84 -1.26
N GLY A 326 -32.11 -35.47 -1.36
CA GLY A 326 -33.22 -36.35 -1.03
C GLY A 326 -33.40 -37.44 -2.08
N HIS A 327 -33.35 -38.70 -1.64
CA HIS A 327 -34.28 -39.74 -2.06
C HIS A 327 -34.36 -40.81 -0.97
N GLU A 328 -35.59 -41.13 -0.58
CA GLU A 328 -35.95 -42.10 0.44
C GLU A 328 -35.66 -43.55 0.03
N ALA A 329 -35.30 -44.39 1.00
CA ALA A 329 -35.81 -45.75 1.10
C ALA A 329 -35.76 -46.21 2.56
N ALA A 330 -36.95 -46.48 3.10
CA ALA A 330 -37.21 -46.88 4.48
C ALA A 330 -36.78 -48.33 4.79
N SER A 331 -36.42 -48.57 6.05
CA SER A 331 -36.64 -49.86 6.74
C SER A 331 -36.53 -49.65 8.25
N ALA A 332 -37.42 -50.30 8.99
CA ALA A 332 -37.98 -49.83 10.25
C ALA A 332 -37.70 -50.80 11.43
N ILE A 333 -37.27 -50.21 12.59
CA ILE A 333 -37.52 -50.51 14.05
C ILE A 333 -37.33 -51.95 14.61
N PRO A 334 -37.34 -52.22 15.96
CA PRO A 334 -37.23 -51.36 17.16
C PRO A 334 -36.36 -51.91 18.33
N SER A 335 -36.03 -51.08 19.34
CA SER A 335 -36.51 -51.26 20.75
C SER A 335 -35.79 -50.44 21.84
N SER A 336 -36.64 -49.78 22.64
CA SER A 336 -36.58 -49.54 24.10
C SER A 336 -35.90 -48.31 24.73
N ALA A 337 -36.72 -47.64 25.55
CA ALA A 337 -36.43 -46.99 26.85
C ALA A 337 -36.28 -45.45 26.95
N ALA A 338 -37.36 -44.85 27.50
CA ALA A 338 -37.49 -43.65 28.35
C ALA A 338 -37.29 -42.22 27.75
N PRO A 339 -38.17 -41.24 28.10
CA PRO A 339 -38.16 -39.90 27.53
C PRO A 339 -37.22 -38.96 28.31
N ALA A 340 -36.19 -38.43 27.65
CA ALA A 340 -35.39 -37.29 28.12
C ALA A 340 -35.78 -36.03 27.32
N PRO A 341 -35.64 -34.82 27.89
CA PRO A 341 -36.36 -33.63 27.44
C PRO A 341 -35.85 -33.13 26.08
N ALA A 342 -36.73 -32.40 25.39
CA ALA A 342 -36.54 -31.84 24.06
C ALA A 342 -35.11 -31.28 23.83
N PRO A 343 -34.53 -31.47 22.62
CA PRO A 343 -33.27 -30.83 22.28
C PRO A 343 -33.46 -29.32 22.36
N ALA A 344 -32.72 -28.67 23.27
CA ALA A 344 -32.65 -27.22 23.33
C ALA A 344 -32.25 -26.68 21.95
N PRO A 345 -32.86 -25.56 21.48
CA PRO A 345 -32.47 -24.96 20.23
C PRO A 345 -30.97 -24.61 20.28
N SER A 346 -30.24 -25.07 19.27
CA SER A 346 -28.84 -24.72 19.03
C SER A 346 -28.66 -23.20 19.16
N PRO A 347 -27.58 -22.72 19.82
CA PRO A 347 -27.37 -21.28 20.01
C PRO A 347 -27.32 -20.56 18.65
N PRO A 348 -27.79 -19.30 18.57
CA PRO A 348 -27.86 -18.57 17.32
C PRO A 348 -26.46 -18.46 16.71
N SER A 349 -26.32 -18.91 15.47
CA SER A 349 -25.13 -18.67 14.65
C SER A 349 -24.83 -17.17 14.70
N SER A 350 -23.68 -16.81 15.25
CA SER A 350 -23.27 -15.41 15.41
C SER A 350 -23.37 -14.68 14.07
N GLY A 351 -23.95 -13.47 14.07
CA GLY A 351 -24.28 -12.73 12.85
C GLY A 351 -23.12 -12.52 11.87
N ILE A 352 -21.87 -12.61 12.36
CA ILE A 352 -20.65 -12.56 11.54
C ILE A 352 -20.56 -13.76 10.57
N HIS A 353 -20.95 -14.97 10.99
CA HIS A 353 -20.92 -16.15 10.10
C HIS A 353 -21.98 -16.05 9.01
N ALA A 354 -23.19 -15.61 9.36
CA ALA A 354 -24.26 -15.40 8.39
C ALA A 354 -23.88 -14.29 7.39
N ALA A 355 -23.26 -13.20 7.87
CA ALA A 355 -22.76 -12.14 7.01
C ALA A 355 -21.65 -12.63 6.05
N GLY A 356 -20.65 -13.37 6.56
CA GLY A 356 -19.58 -13.90 5.72
C GLY A 356 -20.05 -14.96 4.71
N ALA A 357 -21.04 -15.78 5.06
CA ALA A 357 -21.65 -16.72 4.12
C ALA A 357 -22.42 -16.00 3.00
N LYS A 358 -23.13 -14.93 3.35
CA LYS A 358 -23.85 -14.09 2.38
C LYS A 358 -22.88 -13.41 1.41
N GLU A 359 -21.82 -12.79 1.92
CA GLU A 359 -20.79 -12.15 1.08
C GLU A 359 -20.18 -13.13 0.07
N ARG A 360 -19.86 -14.37 0.50
CA ARG A 360 -19.36 -15.42 -0.40
C ARG A 360 -20.37 -15.81 -1.48
N GLN A 361 -21.65 -15.90 -1.13
CA GLN A 361 -22.71 -16.21 -2.09
C GLN A 361 -22.86 -15.08 -3.11
N ASP A 362 -22.82 -13.82 -2.66
CA ASP A 362 -22.93 -12.64 -3.51
C ASP A 362 -21.72 -12.53 -4.47
N VAL A 363 -20.49 -12.75 -3.99
CA VAL A 363 -19.28 -12.79 -4.84
C VAL A 363 -19.32 -13.96 -5.83
N HIS A 364 -19.84 -15.11 -5.43
CA HIS A 364 -19.98 -16.25 -6.34
C HIS A 364 -21.01 -15.97 -7.44
N LEU A 365 -22.14 -15.35 -7.10
CA LEU A 365 -23.16 -14.99 -8.08
C LEU A 365 -22.65 -13.95 -9.08
N THR A 366 -21.96 -12.90 -8.59
CA THR A 366 -21.36 -11.89 -9.49
C THR A 366 -20.28 -12.47 -10.38
N SER A 367 -19.45 -13.40 -9.87
CA SER A 367 -18.48 -14.14 -10.66
C SER A 367 -19.13 -14.97 -11.77
N LEU A 368 -20.20 -15.71 -11.47
CA LEU A 368 -20.96 -16.48 -12.45
C LEU A 368 -21.61 -15.58 -13.52
N LEU A 369 -22.15 -14.43 -13.12
CA LEU A 369 -22.69 -13.44 -14.06
C LEU A 369 -21.59 -12.90 -14.98
N ALA A 370 -20.40 -12.59 -14.45
CA ALA A 370 -19.27 -12.14 -15.26
C ALA A 370 -18.82 -13.21 -16.28
N VAL A 371 -18.82 -14.49 -15.89
CA VAL A 371 -18.55 -15.61 -16.80
C VAL A 371 -19.61 -15.72 -17.89
N LEU A 372 -20.89 -15.59 -17.54
CA LEU A 372 -21.98 -15.60 -18.52
C LEU A 372 -21.86 -14.42 -19.49
N SER A 373 -21.56 -13.21 -19.00
CA SER A 373 -21.34 -12.03 -19.84
C SER A 373 -20.16 -12.21 -20.80
N ARG A 374 -19.04 -12.78 -20.33
CA ARG A 374 -17.90 -13.12 -21.20
C ARG A 374 -18.28 -14.15 -22.26
N SER A 375 -19.00 -15.21 -21.89
CA SER A 375 -19.48 -16.22 -22.83
C SER A 375 -20.42 -15.64 -23.90
N VAL A 376 -21.32 -14.71 -23.52
CA VAL A 376 -22.19 -14.00 -24.47
C VAL A 376 -21.38 -13.11 -25.40
N ALA A 377 -20.39 -12.38 -24.90
CA ALA A 377 -19.51 -11.53 -25.71
C ALA A 377 -18.71 -12.38 -26.73
N GLU A 378 -18.17 -13.52 -26.30
CA GLU A 378 -17.50 -14.48 -27.18
C GLU A 378 -18.43 -15.05 -28.23
N ALA A 379 -19.66 -15.44 -27.86
CA ALA A 379 -20.66 -15.94 -28.78
C ALA A 379 -21.07 -14.87 -29.83
N GLN A 380 -21.23 -13.61 -29.42
CA GLN A 380 -21.49 -12.49 -30.33
C GLN A 380 -20.31 -12.24 -31.27
N ALA A 381 -19.08 -12.30 -30.76
CA ALA A 381 -17.86 -12.17 -31.58
C ALA A 381 -17.70 -13.33 -32.58
N MET A 382 -18.06 -14.55 -32.20
CA MET A 382 -18.11 -15.68 -33.15
C MET A 382 -19.23 -15.51 -34.17
N GLY A 383 -20.40 -15.01 -33.74
CA GLY A 383 -21.53 -14.73 -34.63
C GLY A 383 -21.19 -13.67 -35.69
N SER A 384 -20.51 -12.59 -35.30
CA SER A 384 -20.06 -11.56 -36.25
C SER A 384 -19.02 -12.10 -37.24
N LYS A 385 -18.03 -12.85 -36.75
CA LYS A 385 -17.04 -13.54 -37.60
C LYS A 385 -17.71 -14.53 -38.57
N PHE A 386 -18.68 -15.32 -38.08
CA PHE A 386 -19.43 -16.27 -38.90
C PHE A 386 -20.27 -15.55 -39.96
N HIS A 387 -20.88 -14.41 -39.64
CA HIS A 387 -21.65 -13.63 -40.61
C HIS A 387 -20.75 -13.06 -41.71
N ILE A 388 -19.55 -12.58 -41.36
CA ILE A 388 -18.54 -12.12 -42.33
C ILE A 388 -18.13 -13.27 -43.26
N VAL A 389 -17.77 -14.43 -42.69
CA VAL A 389 -17.35 -15.62 -43.47
C VAL A 389 -18.49 -16.17 -44.32
N SER A 390 -19.72 -16.18 -43.81
CA SER A 390 -20.91 -16.63 -44.55
C SER A 390 -21.21 -15.71 -45.72
N ARG A 391 -21.13 -14.39 -45.51
CA ARG A 391 -21.28 -13.40 -46.58
C ARG A 391 -20.19 -13.54 -47.64
N GLU A 392 -18.95 -13.79 -47.26
CA GLU A 392 -17.85 -14.04 -48.19
C GLU A 392 -18.05 -15.34 -49.00
N LYS A 393 -18.50 -16.41 -48.34
CA LYS A 393 -18.83 -17.69 -48.96
C LYS A 393 -20.01 -17.56 -49.94
N GLU A 394 -21.04 -16.80 -49.59
CA GLU A 394 -22.18 -16.50 -50.46
C GLU A 394 -21.74 -15.69 -51.69
N ASN A 395 -20.89 -14.68 -51.48
CA ASN A 395 -20.33 -13.86 -52.57
C ASN A 395 -19.44 -14.69 -53.52
N LYS A 396 -18.76 -15.72 -53.01
CA LYS A 396 -17.94 -16.68 -53.78
C LYS A 396 -18.76 -17.78 -54.47
N SER A 397 -19.99 -18.04 -54.00
CA SER A 397 -20.91 -19.02 -54.58
C SER A 397 -21.77 -18.48 -55.74
N ARG A 398 -21.71 -17.18 -56.02
CA ARG A 398 -22.27 -16.63 -57.26
C ARG A 398 -21.46 -17.18 -58.45
N PRO A 399 -22.09 -17.91 -59.39
CA PRO A 399 -21.36 -18.47 -60.52
C PRO A 399 -20.89 -17.34 -61.43
N ALA A 400 -19.57 -17.26 -61.65
CA ALA A 400 -19.04 -16.61 -62.83
C ALA A 400 -19.39 -17.50 -64.04
N PHE A 401 -20.52 -17.24 -64.69
CA PHE A 401 -20.90 -17.97 -65.89
C PHE A 401 -21.35 -17.04 -67.03
N GLY A 402 -20.62 -17.15 -68.15
CA GLY A 402 -20.91 -16.60 -69.49
C GLY A 402 -20.24 -15.24 -69.74
N GLY A 403 -19.22 -15.08 -70.61
CA GLY A 403 -18.89 -15.79 -71.83
C GLY A 403 -18.74 -14.74 -72.93
N GLY A 404 -17.53 -14.60 -73.51
CA GLY A 404 -17.22 -13.59 -74.51
C GLY A 404 -17.99 -13.76 -75.83
N GLY A 405 -18.20 -12.66 -76.54
CA GLY A 405 -18.74 -12.66 -77.90
C GLY A 405 -18.81 -11.26 -78.51
N ARG A 406 -18.02 -11.03 -79.57
CA ARG A 406 -17.97 -9.82 -80.41
C ARG A 406 -19.29 -9.57 -81.18
N GLY A 407 -19.56 -8.29 -81.45
CA GLY A 407 -20.52 -7.77 -82.44
C GLY A 407 -21.22 -6.55 -81.85
N GLY A 408 -21.05 -5.30 -82.30
CA GLY A 408 -20.89 -4.80 -83.66
C GLY A 408 -22.10 -3.90 -83.94
N GLY A 409 -21.89 -2.58 -84.00
CA GLY A 409 -22.83 -1.65 -84.64
C GLY A 409 -23.54 -0.63 -83.75
N GLY A 410 -23.14 0.63 -83.90
CA GLY A 410 -24.08 1.69 -84.26
C GLY A 410 -24.78 2.48 -83.14
N GLY A 411 -24.23 3.66 -82.86
CA GLY A 411 -25.03 4.89 -82.97
C GLY A 411 -25.73 5.43 -81.73
N GLY A 412 -25.31 6.63 -81.31
CA GLY A 412 -26.26 7.71 -81.06
C GLY A 412 -26.48 8.14 -79.61
N GLY A 413 -25.73 9.18 -79.21
CA GLY A 413 -26.35 10.41 -78.68
C GLY A 413 -26.59 10.50 -77.17
N GLY A 414 -26.11 11.61 -76.60
CA GLY A 414 -26.83 12.28 -75.51
C GLY A 414 -26.19 12.26 -74.13
N GLY A 415 -25.07 12.99 -73.98
CA GLY A 415 -25.02 14.18 -73.11
C GLY A 415 -25.37 14.10 -71.61
N VAL A 416 -24.47 14.73 -70.85
CA VAL A 416 -24.67 15.43 -69.56
C VAL A 416 -24.78 14.50 -68.35
N GLY A 417 -23.98 14.58 -67.30
CA GLY A 417 -23.16 15.67 -66.78
C GLY A 417 -23.44 15.78 -65.28
N GLY A 418 -22.38 15.73 -64.47
CA GLY A 418 -22.44 15.84 -63.00
C GLY A 418 -21.75 14.63 -62.37
N GLY A 419 -20.58 14.72 -61.75
CA GLY A 419 -19.94 15.87 -61.15
C GLY A 419 -19.58 15.49 -59.73
N ARG A 420 -18.30 15.16 -59.52
CA ARG A 420 -17.53 15.31 -58.28
C ARG A 420 -17.80 14.29 -57.15
N SER A 421 -16.76 13.47 -56.89
CA SER A 421 -15.81 13.61 -55.76
C SER A 421 -16.32 14.20 -54.44
N LEU A 422 -15.79 13.87 -53.26
CA LEU A 422 -14.83 12.90 -52.72
C LEU A 422 -14.60 13.40 -51.27
N GLY A 423 -14.63 12.51 -50.28
CA GLY A 423 -13.87 12.64 -49.01
C GLY A 423 -14.18 13.79 -48.03
N GLY A 424 -14.17 13.47 -46.74
CA GLY A 424 -13.93 14.48 -45.71
C GLY A 424 -14.34 14.08 -44.31
N PHE A 425 -13.35 13.66 -43.51
CA PHE A 425 -13.39 13.48 -42.06
C PHE A 425 -13.92 14.71 -41.31
N GLY A 426 -14.49 14.51 -40.12
CA GLY A 426 -14.80 15.61 -39.19
C GLY A 426 -15.55 15.17 -37.93
N GLU A 427 -14.79 14.66 -36.98
CA GLU A 427 -14.92 14.76 -35.51
C GLU A 427 -16.00 15.75 -34.98
N GLU A 428 -16.99 15.26 -34.23
CA GLU A 428 -17.88 16.10 -33.40
C GLU A 428 -17.58 15.84 -31.92
N GLY A 429 -16.84 16.78 -31.33
CA GLY A 429 -16.68 16.96 -29.89
C GLY A 429 -17.71 17.96 -29.36
N LEU A 430 -18.40 17.53 -28.31
CA LEU A 430 -19.30 18.31 -27.46
C LEU A 430 -18.54 19.46 -26.76
N THR A 431 -19.02 20.70 -26.90
CA THR A 431 -18.91 21.73 -25.85
C THR A 431 -20.18 22.58 -25.83
N GLY A 432 -20.93 22.48 -24.73
CA GLY A 432 -22.07 23.32 -24.44
C GLY A 432 -21.65 24.64 -23.82
N GLU A 433 -22.12 25.74 -24.39
CA GLU A 433 -22.00 27.09 -23.87
C GLU A 433 -23.32 27.49 -23.23
N VAL A 434 -23.33 27.75 -21.92
CA VAL A 434 -24.46 28.38 -21.20
C VAL A 434 -24.00 29.76 -20.75
N ARG A 435 -24.51 30.79 -21.45
CA ARG A 435 -24.48 32.18 -20.99
C ARG A 435 -25.92 32.63 -20.73
N GLY A 436 -26.24 32.86 -19.45
CA GLY A 436 -27.39 33.64 -19.02
C GLY A 436 -26.89 34.88 -18.29
N ALA A 437 -27.23 36.04 -18.84
CA ALA A 437 -27.23 37.37 -18.24
C ALA A 437 -28.50 38.07 -18.77
N PRO A 438 -28.94 39.22 -18.25
CA PRO A 438 -28.48 39.97 -17.07
C PRO A 438 -29.37 39.79 -15.82
#